data_AF-A0A946BIQ0-F1
#
_entry.id   AF-A0A946BIQ0-F1
#
_cell.length_a   1.000
_cell.length_b   1.000
_cell.length_c   1.000
_cell.angle_alpha   90.00
_cell.angle_beta   90.00
_cell.angle_gamma   90.00
#
_symmetry.space_group_name_H-M   'P 1'
#
loop_
_entity.id
_entity.type
_entity.pdbx_description
1 polymer ?
#
loop_
_entity_poly.entity_id
_entity_poly.type
_entity_poly.pdbx_seq_one_letter_code
_entity_poly.pdbx_strand_id
1 'polypeptide(L)' 'FHLEFEGQTIQASISSGAAICVPGPKENSNSLISKADKALYNSKTNGRNKVTGNS' A
#
# COMPACT_ATOMS: atom_id res chain seq x y z
N PHE A 1 10.19 -4.43 13.28
CA PHE A 1 11.09 -5.27 12.47
C PHE A 1 12.47 -4.64 12.52
N HIS A 2 13.55 -5.43 12.53
CA HIS A 2 14.92 -4.90 12.52
C HIS A 2 15.53 -5.26 11.17
N LEU A 3 15.97 -4.24 10.44
CA LEU A 3 16.60 -4.40 9.14
C LEU A 3 18.07 -4.07 9.34
N GLU A 4 18.94 -5.07 9.19
CA GLU A 4 20.38 -4.93 9.40
C GLU A 4 21.11 -5.04 8.07
N PHE A 5 22.10 -4.17 7.88
CA PHE A 5 22.96 -4.16 6.70
C PHE A 5 24.37 -3.75 7.13
N GLU A 6 25.37 -4.60 6.84
CA GLU A 6 26.78 -4.37 7.23
C GLU A 6 27.00 -4.04 8.72
N GLY A 7 26.23 -4.70 9.60
CA GLY A 7 26.31 -4.48 11.05
C GLY A 7 25.65 -3.17 11.52
N GLN A 8 24.96 -2.44 10.64
CA GLN A 8 24.18 -1.25 11.00
C GLN A 8 22.68 -1.54 10.97
N THR A 9 21.96 -1.02 11.97
CA THR A 9 20.49 -1.05 11.99
C THR A 9 19.92 0.07 11.12
N ILE A 10 19.14 -0.31 10.11
CA ILE A 10 18.43 0.62 9.22
C ILE A 10 17.01 0.83 9.77
N GLN A 11 16.67 2.09 10.07
CA GLN A 11 15.28 2.48 10.28
C GLN A 11 14.55 2.58 8.94
N ALA A 12 13.67 1.61 8.68
CA ALA A 12 12.80 1.60 7.52
C ALA A 12 11.33 1.59 7.95
N SER A 13 10.46 2.05 7.07
CA SER A 13 9.01 1.90 7.20
C SER A 13 8.40 1.60 5.83
N ILE A 14 7.20 1.04 5.84
CA ILE A 14 6.43 0.81 4.61
C ILE A 14 5.16 1.66 4.64
N SER A 15 4.75 2.12 3.46
CA SER A 15 3.40 2.61 3.25
C SER A 15 2.65 1.55 2.47
N SER A 16 1.39 1.32 2.83
CA SER A 16 0.57 0.30 2.18
C SER A 16 -0.77 0.88 1.75
N GLY A 17 -1.23 0.45 0.59
CA GLY A 17 -2.58 0.70 0.09
C GLY A 17 -3.33 -0.60 -0.02
N ALA A 18 -4.55 -0.64 0.49
CA ALA A 18 -5.42 -1.80 0.43
C ALA A 18 -6.70 -1.45 -0.33
N ALA A 19 -7.21 -2.41 -1.09
CA ALA A 19 -8.50 -2.30 -1.74
C ALA A 19 -9.26 -3.62 -1.68
N ILE A 20 -10.58 -3.51 -1.68
CA ILE A 20 -11.50 -4.65 -1.77
C ILE A 20 -12.29 -4.57 -3.07
N CYS A 21 -12.64 -5.72 -3.61
CA CYS A 21 -13.48 -5.84 -4.80
C CYS A 21 -14.48 -6.98 -4.56
N VAL A 22 -15.74 -6.73 -4.91
CA VAL A 22 -16.73 -7.79 -5.09
C VAL A 22 -16.78 -8.08 -6.59
N PRO A 23 -16.37 -9.29 -7.05
CA PRO A 23 -16.34 -9.60 -8.47
C PRO A 23 -17.72 -9.40 -9.10
N GLY A 24 -17.76 -8.64 -10.20
CA GLY A 24 -18.96 -8.38 -10.96
C GLY A 24 -18.65 -8.13 -12.44
N PRO A 25 -19.66 -8.03 -13.32
CA PRO A 25 -19.46 -7.97 -14.77
C PRO A 25 -18.62 -6.79 -15.26
N LYS A 26 -18.46 -5.75 -14.42
CA LYS A 26 -17.70 -4.53 -14.71
C LYS A 26 -16.38 -4.45 -13.96
N GLU A 27 -16.10 -5.38 -13.06
CA GLU A 27 -14.86 -5.40 -12.29
C GLU A 27 -13.81 -6.25 -13.01
N ASN A 28 -12.55 -5.81 -12.95
CA ASN A 28 -11.43 -6.56 -13.48
C ASN A 28 -10.22 -6.43 -12.56
N SER A 29 -9.18 -7.23 -12.76
CA SER A 29 -7.98 -7.20 -11.91
C SER A 29 -7.30 -5.83 -11.92
N ASN A 30 -7.30 -5.13 -13.06
CA ASN A 30 -6.67 -3.82 -13.19
C ASN A 30 -7.40 -2.75 -12.36
N SER A 31 -8.73 -2.81 -12.23
CA SER A 31 -9.48 -1.87 -11.38
C SER A 31 -9.12 -2.06 -9.90
N LEU A 32 -9.01 -3.30 -9.42
CA LEU A 32 -8.61 -3.61 -8.05
C LEU A 32 -7.18 -3.13 -7.74
N ILE A 33 -6.22 -3.42 -8.63
CA ILE A 33 -4.83 -2.96 -8.47
C ILE A 33 -4.78 -1.43 -8.47
N SER A 34 -5.50 -0.77 -9.39
CA SER A 34 -5.55 0.70 -9.46
C SER A 34 -6.13 1.33 -8.21
N LYS A 35 -7.13 0.71 -7.57
CA LYS A 35 -7.69 1.18 -6.28
C LYS A 35 -6.67 1.05 -5.16
N ALA A 36 -5.95 -0.07 -5.07
CA ALA A 36 -4.91 -0.28 -4.07
C ALA A 36 -3.74 0.69 -4.26
N ASP A 37 -3.33 0.97 -5.50
CA ASP A 37 -2.25 1.91 -5.80
C ASP A 37 -2.63 3.35 -5.45
N LYS A 38 -3.88 3.77 -5.73
CA LYS A 38 -4.40 5.06 -5.25
C LYS A 38 -4.36 5.17 -3.72
N ALA A 39 -4.73 4.10 -3.02
CA ALA A 39 -4.65 4.07 -1.56
C ALA A 39 -3.20 4.17 -1.07
N LEU A 40 -2.27 3.49 -1.75
CA LEU A 40 -0.83 3.56 -1.46
C LEU A 40 -0.28 4.97 -1.70
N TYR A 41 -0.67 5.62 -2.79
CA TYR A 41 -0.32 7.00 -3.09
C TYR A 41 -0.75 7.93 -1.95
N ASN A 42 -1.98 7.78 -1.46
CA ASN A 42 -2.48 8.55 -0.31
C ASN A 42 -1.66 8.28 0.96
N SER A 43 -1.27 7.04 1.25
CA SER A 43 -0.39 6.74 2.39
C SER A 43 0.97 7.44 2.25
N LYS A 44 1.52 7.52 1.04
CA LYS A 44 2.80 8.18 0.77
C LYS A 44 2.72 9.71 0.90
N THR A 45 1.66 10.32 0.37
CA THR A 45 1.49 11.79 0.40
C THR A 45 1.05 12.30 1.76
N ASN A 46 0.45 11.46 2.61
CA ASN A 46 0.00 11.80 3.96
C ASN A 46 0.95 11.36 5.09
N GLY A 47 2.26 11.41 4.84
CA GLY A 47 3.29 11.22 5.86
C GLY A 47 3.98 9.84 5.88
N ARG A 48 3.72 8.96 4.90
CA ARG A 48 4.27 7.59 4.83
C ARG A 48 3.92 6.78 6.07
N ASN A 49 4.61 5.65 6.30
CA ASN A 49 4.46 4.75 7.47
C ASN A 49 3.00 4.48 7.91
N LYS A 50 2.10 4.30 6.94
CA LYS A 50 0.65 4.26 7.13
C LYS A 50 -0.01 3.30 6.15
N VAL A 51 -1.20 2.84 6.54
CA VAL A 51 -2.09 2.02 5.73
C VAL A 51 -3.33 2.85 5.39
N THR A 52 -3.69 2.88 4.10
CA THR A 52 -4.92 3.52 3.62
C THR A 52 -5.74 2.47 2.85
N GLY A 53 -7.05 2.45 3.09
CA GLY A 53 -8.00 1.59 2.38
C GLY A 53 -8.81 2.37 1.35
N ASN A 54 -9.22 1.71 0.26
CA ASN A 54 -10.11 2.28 -0.74
C ASN A 54 -11.08 1.21 -1.25
N SER A 55 -12.38 1.52 -1.29
CA SER A 55 -13.47 0.60 -1.69
C SER A 55 -14.05 0.97 -3.05
#